data_AF-A0A485ALG9-F1
#
_entry.id   AF-A0A485ALG9-F1
#
_cell.length_a   1.000
_cell.length_b   1.000
_cell.length_c   1.000
_cell.angle_alpha   90.00
_cell.angle_beta   90.00
_cell.angle_gamma   90.00
#
_symmetry.space_group_name_H-M   'P 1'
#
loop_
_entity.id
_entity.type
_entity.pdbx_description
1 polymer ?
#
loop_
_entity_poly.entity_id
_entity_poly.type
_entity_poly.pdbx_seq_one_letter_code
_entity_poly.pdbx_strand_id
1 'polypeptide(L)'
;MPPILFAAYALGDESDWTWLASTCPASVEATTHWVAGKVNDDALVPFAVIDLRTERAVGWSAIWPSIGQWGTVEIGHVTWSRKNEEYAAGYGSRCGCC
;
A
#
# COMPACT_ATOMS: atom_id res chain seq x y z
N MET A 1 11.32 -5.04 -7.15
CA MET A 1 10.00 -4.77 -7.77
C MET A 1 9.52 -3.31 -7.59
N PRO A 2 10.31 -2.24 -7.85
CA PRO A 2 9.80 -0.86 -7.75
C PRO A 2 9.11 -0.24 -8.99
N PRO A 3 9.43 -0.58 -10.27
CA PRO A 3 8.89 0.19 -11.40
C PRO A 3 7.39 -0.02 -11.65
N ILE A 4 6.85 -1.19 -11.30
CA ILE A 4 5.43 -1.51 -11.53
C ILE A 4 4.53 -0.79 -10.52
N LEU A 5 4.97 -0.67 -9.26
CA LEU A 5 4.21 0.01 -8.22
C LEU A 5 4.18 1.54 -8.42
N PHE A 6 5.31 2.13 -8.84
CA PHE A 6 5.35 3.54 -9.22
C PHE A 6 4.37 3.83 -10.36
N ALA A 7 4.37 3.01 -11.40
CA ALA A 7 3.45 3.17 -12.53
C ALA A 7 1.98 3.07 -12.10
N ALA A 8 1.66 2.25 -11.10
CA ALA A 8 0.31 2.16 -10.55
C ALA A 8 -0.10 3.43 -9.80
N TYR A 9 0.79 4.00 -8.97
CA TYR A 9 0.53 5.22 -8.21
C TYR A 9 0.46 6.48 -9.08
N ALA A 10 1.20 6.51 -10.19
CA ALA A 10 1.21 7.64 -11.13
C ALA A 10 -0.08 7.77 -11.98
N LEU A 11 -1.01 6.81 -11.92
CA LEU A 11 -2.27 6.86 -12.68
C LEU A 11 -3.38 7.69 -12.03
N GLY A 12 -3.22 8.10 -10.76
CA GLY A 12 -4.19 8.88 -9.99
C GLY A 12 -3.93 10.40 -10.02
N ASP A 13 -4.82 11.16 -9.39
CA ASP A 13 -4.76 12.62 -9.22
C ASP A 13 -4.27 13.04 -7.81
N GLU A 14 -3.42 12.21 -7.21
CA GLU A 14 -2.89 12.35 -5.84
C GLU A 14 -3.92 12.28 -4.70
N SER A 15 -5.23 12.29 -4.99
CA SER A 15 -6.28 12.24 -3.96
C SER A 15 -6.23 10.98 -3.10
N ASP A 16 -5.77 9.85 -3.67
CA ASP A 16 -5.50 8.56 -2.99
C ASP A 16 -4.54 8.69 -1.79
N TRP A 17 -3.74 9.77 -1.75
CA TRP A 17 -2.72 10.02 -0.73
C TRP A 17 -3.15 11.04 0.32
N THR A 18 -4.30 11.70 0.13
CA THR A 18 -4.75 12.83 0.96
C THR A 18 -4.84 12.48 2.45
N TRP A 19 -5.19 11.23 2.76
CA TRP A 19 -5.39 10.74 4.12
C TRP A 19 -4.29 9.80 4.61
N LEU A 20 -3.21 9.66 3.85
CA LEU A 20 -2.07 8.83 4.21
C LEU A 20 -1.00 9.68 4.91
N ALA A 21 -0.30 9.07 5.87
CA ALA A 21 0.87 9.69 6.51
C ALA A 21 2.09 9.81 5.57
N SER A 22 1.98 9.34 4.32
CA SER A 22 2.99 9.41 3.28
C SER A 22 2.48 10.22 2.10
N THR A 23 3.39 10.84 1.36
CA THR A 23 3.08 11.50 0.09
C THR A 23 3.29 10.55 -1.09
N CYS A 24 2.59 10.82 -2.20
CA CYS A 24 2.78 10.06 -3.44
C CYS A 24 4.24 10.14 -3.91
N PRO A 25 4.93 9.01 -4.11
CA PRO A 25 6.29 9.01 -4.62
C PRO A 25 6.35 9.62 -6.03
N ALA A 26 7.20 10.64 -6.22
CA ALA A 26 7.34 11.36 -7.48
C ALA A 26 8.22 10.64 -8.53
N SER A 27 8.89 9.54 -8.17
CA SER A 27 9.79 8.81 -9.06
C SER A 27 9.93 7.35 -8.65
N VAL A 28 10.46 6.51 -9.56
CA VAL A 28 10.81 5.11 -9.27
C VAL A 28 11.80 5.01 -8.10
N GLU A 29 12.75 5.94 -8.02
CA GLU A 29 13.72 5.99 -6.92
C GLU A 29 13.02 6.30 -5.58
N ALA A 30 12.12 7.30 -5.57
CA ALA A 30 11.33 7.62 -4.40
C ALA A 30 10.43 6.45 -3.97
N THR A 31 9.83 5.73 -4.92
CA THR A 31 9.05 4.51 -4.63
C THR A 31 9.94 3.41 -4.06
N THR A 32 11.16 3.24 -4.58
CA THR A 32 12.12 2.26 -4.06
C THR A 32 12.48 2.57 -2.62
N HIS A 33 12.78 3.83 -2.31
CA HIS A 33 13.09 4.28 -0.96
C HIS A 33 11.88 4.10 -0.02
N TRP A 34 10.68 4.45 -0.47
CA TRP A 34 9.45 4.25 0.29
C TRP A 34 9.19 2.76 0.61
N VAL A 35 9.34 1.86 -0.38
CA VAL A 35 9.21 0.41 -0.18
C VAL A 35 10.29 -0.10 0.78
N ALA A 36 11.54 0.33 0.61
CA ALA A 36 12.64 -0.10 1.47
C ALA A 36 12.39 0.27 2.94
N GLY A 37 11.84 1.46 3.21
CA GLY A 37 11.47 1.87 4.57
C GLY A 37 10.40 0.99 5.22
N LYS A 38 9.55 0.31 4.43
CA LYS A 38 8.52 -0.61 4.94
C LYS A 38 9.01 -2.06 5.02
N VAL A 39 9.85 -2.49 4.08
CA VAL A 39 10.43 -3.85 4.07
C VAL A 39 11.46 -4.05 5.17
N ASN A 40 12.20 -3.00 5.52
CA ASN A 40 13.23 -3.05 6.55
C ASN A 40 12.71 -2.77 7.96
N ASP A 41 11.39 -2.63 8.14
CA ASP A 41 10.76 -2.47 9.44
C ASP A 41 10.38 -3.86 9.98
N ASP A 42 11.14 -4.35 10.97
CA ASP A 42 10.93 -5.67 11.57
C ASP A 42 9.56 -5.82 12.28
N ALA A 43 8.87 -4.71 12.56
CA ALA A 43 7.53 -4.73 13.13
C ALA A 43 6.44 -5.02 12.08
N LEU A 44 6.78 -4.94 10.79
CA LEU A 44 5.85 -5.08 9.68
C LEU A 44 6.07 -6.38 8.92
N VAL A 45 4.97 -7.02 8.53
CA VAL A 45 4.96 -8.07 7.52
C VAL A 45 4.35 -7.48 6.24
N PRO A 46 5.17 -7.10 5.26
CA PRO A 46 4.70 -6.41 4.07
C PRO A 46 4.14 -7.34 2.99
N PHE A 47 3.13 -6.88 2.27
CA PHE A 47 2.53 -7.56 1.13
C PHE A 47 2.33 -6.60 -0.04
N ALA A 48 2.65 -7.08 -1.25
CA ALA A 48 2.24 -6.42 -2.48
C ALA A 48 0.84 -6.91 -2.87
N VAL A 49 -0.04 -5.97 -3.23
CA VAL A 49 -1.36 -6.28 -3.80
C VAL A 49 -1.18 -6.48 -5.30
N ILE A 50 -1.53 -7.67 -5.80
CA ILE A 50 -1.40 -8.03 -7.22
C ILE A 50 -2.78 -8.15 -7.84
N ASP A 51 -3.01 -7.45 -8.96
CA ASP A 51 -4.17 -7.71 -9.82
C ASP A 51 -3.94 -9.04 -10.56
N LEU A 52 -4.74 -10.05 -10.26
CA LEU A 52 -4.60 -11.39 -10.82
C LEU A 52 -4.92 -11.46 -12.32
N ARG A 53 -5.63 -10.49 -12.90
CA ARG A 53 -5.92 -10.46 -14.34
C ARG A 53 -4.70 -10.02 -15.15
N THR A 54 -3.91 -9.10 -14.59
CA THR A 54 -2.76 -8.51 -15.27
C THR A 54 -1.42 -8.98 -14.69
N GLU A 55 -1.45 -9.69 -13.56
CA GLU A 55 -0.30 -10.11 -12.76
C GLU A 55 0.63 -8.94 -12.37
N ARG A 56 0.05 -7.74 -12.19
CA ARG A 56 0.79 -6.53 -11.86
C ARG A 56 0.52 -6.09 -10.44
N ALA A 57 1.56 -5.56 -9.80
CA ALA A 57 1.42 -4.88 -8.52
C ALA A 57 0.60 -3.61 -8.69
N VAL A 58 -0.40 -3.45 -7.85
CA VAL A 58 -1.37 -2.34 -7.88
C VAL A 58 -1.51 -1.64 -6.54
N GLY A 59 -0.81 -2.14 -5.52
CA GLY A 59 -0.87 -1.57 -4.19
C GLY A 59 0.01 -2.31 -3.20
N TRP A 60 -0.16 -1.91 -1.95
CA TRP A 60 0.63 -2.34 -0.81
C TRP A 60 -0.27 -2.46 0.42
N SER A 61 0.07 -3.40 1.29
CA SER A 61 -0.42 -3.46 2.66
C SER A 61 0.66 -4.02 3.58
N ALA A 62 0.53 -3.78 4.87
CA ALA A 62 1.36 -4.45 5.87
C ALA A 62 0.49 -4.96 7.01
N ILE A 63 0.87 -6.11 7.54
CA ILE A 63 0.35 -6.58 8.82
C ILE A 63 1.32 -6.12 9.89
N TRP A 64 0.83 -5.48 10.94
CA TRP A 64 1.58 -5.28 12.17
C TRP A 64 1.12 -6.34 13.19
N PRO A 65 1.95 -7.36 13.45
CA PRO A 65 1.64 -8.34 14.47
C PRO A 65 1.84 -7.69 15.84
N SER A 66 0.80 -7.65 16.65
CA SER A 66 0.98 -7.36 18.08
C SER A 66 1.63 -8.58 18.74
N ILE A 67 2.95 -8.66 18.69
CA ILE A 67 3.72 -9.74 19.31
C ILE A 67 3.68 -9.50 20.81
N GLY A 68 2.65 -10.02 21.49
CA GLY A 68 2.72 -10.08 22.95
C GLY A 68 1.46 -10.39 23.75
N GLN A 69 0.22 -10.05 23.34
CA GLN A 69 -0.88 -10.18 24.33
C GLN A 69 -2.24 -10.76 23.92
N TRP A 70 -2.72 -10.77 22.67
CA TRP A 70 -4.13 -11.17 22.44
C TRP A 70 -4.47 -11.89 21.12
N GLY A 71 -3.49 -12.39 20.36
CA GLY A 71 -3.75 -13.07 19.08
C GLY A 71 -4.40 -12.16 18.02
N THR A 72 -4.23 -10.85 18.17
CA THR A 72 -4.74 -9.82 17.26
C THR A 72 -3.63 -9.30 16.36
N VAL A 73 -4.02 -8.92 15.14
CA VAL A 73 -3.14 -8.27 14.18
C VAL A 73 -3.82 -7.01 13.66
N GLU A 74 -3.02 -6.00 13.35
CA GLU A 74 -3.49 -4.84 12.62
C GLU A 74 -3.15 -5.00 11.14
N ILE A 75 -4.09 -4.61 10.27
CA ILE A 75 -3.82 -4.42 8.84
C ILE A 75 -3.74 -2.92 8.62
N GLY A 76 -2.53 -2.45 8.33
CA GLY A 76 -2.20 -1.04 8.17
C GLY A 76 -1.37 -0.77 6.92
N HIS A 77 -0.94 0.48 6.75
CA HIS A 77 -0.17 0.93 5.59
C HIS A 77 -0.79 0.51 4.24
N VAL A 78 -2.12 0.56 4.14
CA VAL A 78 -2.85 0.14 2.95
C VAL A 78 -2.83 1.26 1.91
N THR A 79 -2.38 0.98 0.70
CA THR A 79 -2.35 1.95 -0.41
C THR A 79 -2.67 1.24 -1.71
N TRP A 80 -3.76 1.63 -2.39
CA TRP A 80 -4.23 1.01 -3.62
C TRP A 80 -4.24 2.07 -4.74
N SER A 81 -3.92 1.68 -5.98
CA SER A 81 -4.09 2.58 -7.13
C SER A 81 -5.57 2.70 -7.51
N ARG A 82 -6.04 3.91 -7.81
CA ARG A 82 -7.42 4.23 -8.25
C ARG A 82 -8.02 3.31 -9.32
N LYS A 83 -7.22 2.79 -10.26
CA LYS A 83 -7.70 1.88 -11.32
C LYS A 83 -8.32 0.58 -10.78
N ASN A 84 -8.11 0.25 -9.49
CA ASN A 84 -8.72 -0.89 -8.81
C ASN A 84 -9.80 -0.50 -7.79
N GLU A 85 -10.00 0.79 -7.48
CA GLU A 85 -11.09 1.20 -6.57
C GLU A 85 -12.48 0.90 -7.16
N GLU A 86 -12.63 0.94 -8.49
CA GLU A 86 -13.87 0.51 -9.16
C GLU A 86 -14.18 -0.99 -8.95
N TYR A 87 -13.15 -1.82 -8.71
CA TYR A 87 -13.31 -3.25 -8.37
C TYR A 87 -13.37 -3.49 -6.85
N ALA A 88 -12.86 -2.54 -6.06
CA ALA A 88 -12.85 -2.53 -4.60
C ALA A 88 -14.20 -2.13 -3.96
N ALA A 89 -15.23 -1.80 -4.75
CA ALA A 89 -16.52 -1.32 -4.25
C ALA A 89 -17.24 -2.26 -3.24
N GLY A 90 -16.76 -3.51 -3.07
CA GLY A 90 -17.20 -4.43 -2.00
C GLY A 90 -16.43 -4.34 -0.67
N TYR A 91 -15.29 -3.66 -0.62
CA TYR A 91 -14.41 -3.52 0.55
C TYR A 91 -14.02 -2.05 0.72
N GLY A 92 -14.84 -1.27 1.44
CA GLY A 92 -14.69 0.18 1.56
C GLY A 92 -13.26 0.63 1.92
N SER A 93 -12.63 1.39 1.02
CA SER A 93 -11.24 1.86 1.09
C SER A 93 -11.03 3.12 1.94
N ARG A 94 -11.94 3.45 2.87
CA ARG A 94 -11.79 4.61 3.76
C ARG A 94 -11.53 4.18 5.20
N CYS A 95 -10.39 3.54 5.43
CA CYS A 95 -9.83 3.42 6.77
C CYS A 95 -8.56 4.27 6.84
N GLY A 96 -8.75 5.57 7.09
CA GLY A 96 -7.70 6.40 7.68
C GLY A 96 -7.85 6.31 9.19
N CYS A 97 -6.88 5.69 9.86
CA CYS A 97 -6.63 5.91 11.27
C CYS A 97 -5.19 5.55 11.62
N CYS A 98 -4.49 6.56 12.15
CA CYS A 98 -3.26 6.55 12.95
C CYS A 98 -1.93 6.30 12.22
#